data_AF-A0AAD6GW18-F1
#
_entry.id   AF-A0AAD6GW18-F1
#
_cell.length_a   1.000
_cell.length_b   1.000
_cell.length_c   1.000
_cell.angle_alpha   90.00
_cell.angle_beta   90.00
_cell.angle_gamma   90.00
#
_symmetry.space_group_name_H-M   'P 1'
#
loop_
_entity.id
_entity.type
_entity.pdbx_description
1 polymer ?
#
loop_
_entity_poly.entity_id
_entity_poly.type
_entity_poly.pdbx_seq_one_letter_code
_entity_poly.pdbx_strand_id
1 'polypeptide(L)'
;MAQASSTELFNTSWTLHRLSPLHHGKDCETLLNNPTALKVYATRLRDQLTGDVLAGLHASATVADNDGLSKIGALRGCHWLPITTDSSSDERVTFPGILVRLEYENITYKAALLADPEIDSHSGGRREGSTSLPLLLTKFPAALRQTFLSFLSANFDAYCSSLRLPPKFLCSGLETFIERLRGTGSRRPAIEIIEETIKDLQLTLSFSTSIAPELRSLNVNIPRGSLSDFLKDDSGKQKARQLKQKSRSPFIANLSSYLENHLAMKLDMDGSSQTQGAERHVRLSKVACSAFVLGSDGRMKLSVAEQSEDGEHNSPAQRASESLLQATIRRAILGGQATT
;
A
#
# COMPACT_ATOMS: atom_id res chain seq x y z
N MET A 1 -11.76 22.54 -13.77
CA MET A 1 -12.41 21.23 -13.48
C MET A 1 -11.78 20.67 -12.21
N ALA A 2 -12.54 20.07 -11.30
CA ALA A 2 -11.99 19.53 -10.07
C ALA A 2 -11.13 18.28 -10.37
N GLN A 3 -9.89 18.25 -9.88
CA GLN A 3 -8.95 17.14 -10.02
C GLN A 3 -8.38 16.81 -8.64
N ALA A 4 -7.95 15.56 -8.46
CA ALA A 4 -7.27 15.13 -7.25
C ALA A 4 -5.76 15.10 -7.48
N SER A 5 -5.00 15.62 -6.51
CA SER A 5 -3.54 15.55 -6.55
C SER A 5 -3.08 14.16 -6.10
N SER A 6 -2.07 13.60 -6.76
CA SER A 6 -1.42 12.34 -6.33
C SER A 6 -0.90 12.38 -4.88
N THR A 7 -0.61 13.59 -4.36
CA THR A 7 -0.21 13.80 -2.96
C THR A 7 -1.23 13.28 -1.94
N GLU A 8 -2.52 13.21 -2.32
CA GLU A 8 -3.58 12.72 -1.45
C GLU A 8 -3.55 11.21 -1.17
N LEU A 9 -2.75 10.46 -1.94
CA LEU A 9 -2.48 9.06 -1.70
C LEU A 9 -1.54 8.87 -0.49
N PHE A 10 -0.79 9.90 -0.12
CA PHE A 10 0.15 9.89 0.99
C PHE A 10 -0.50 10.45 2.27
N ASN A 11 0.21 10.29 3.39
CA ASN A 11 -0.22 10.67 4.74
C ASN A 11 -1.57 10.07 5.18
N THR A 12 -2.06 9.07 4.46
CA THR A 12 -3.33 8.38 4.73
C THR A 12 -3.09 6.90 5.00
N SER A 13 -3.79 6.34 5.98
CA SER A 13 -3.81 4.91 6.24
C SER A 13 -4.89 4.24 5.41
N TRP A 14 -4.47 3.37 4.49
CA TRP A 14 -5.29 2.67 3.53
C TRP A 14 -5.47 1.20 3.89
N THR A 15 -6.65 0.67 3.55
CA THR A 15 -6.91 -0.77 3.44
C THR A 15 -6.88 -1.16 1.97
N LEU A 16 -6.04 -2.13 1.63
CA LEU A 16 -5.73 -2.58 0.28
C LEU A 16 -6.70 -3.67 -0.18
N HIS A 17 -7.23 -3.48 -1.39
CA HIS A 17 -8.05 -4.45 -2.09
C HIS A 17 -7.53 -4.62 -3.51
N ARG A 18 -7.68 -5.83 -4.03
CA ARG A 18 -7.54 -6.13 -5.44
C ARG A 18 -8.89 -5.97 -6.11
N LEU A 19 -8.87 -5.37 -7.29
CA LEU A 19 -10.04 -5.13 -8.11
C LEU A 19 -9.82 -5.78 -9.48
N SER A 20 -10.80 -6.54 -9.97
CA SER A 20 -10.80 -6.95 -11.39
C SER A 20 -11.05 -5.74 -12.29
N PRO A 21 -10.80 -5.84 -13.61
CA PRO A 21 -11.17 -4.77 -14.53
C PRO A 21 -12.62 -4.34 -14.34
N LEU A 22 -12.87 -3.03 -14.34
CA LEU A 22 -14.20 -2.46 -14.20
C LEU A 22 -14.88 -2.51 -15.57
N HIS A 23 -15.90 -3.36 -15.72
CA HIS A 23 -16.67 -3.47 -16.96
C HIS A 23 -17.78 -2.42 -16.95
N HIS A 24 -17.67 -1.43 -17.83
CA HIS A 24 -18.67 -0.37 -18.01
C HIS A 24 -19.42 -0.50 -19.33
N GLY A 25 -19.15 -1.55 -20.11
CA GLY A 25 -19.92 -1.95 -21.28
C GLY A 25 -19.92 -0.87 -22.36
N LYS A 26 -21.11 -0.39 -22.74
CA LYS A 26 -21.30 0.68 -23.73
C LYS A 26 -21.52 2.06 -23.11
N ASP A 27 -21.55 2.16 -21.78
CA ASP A 27 -21.84 3.42 -21.09
C ASP A 27 -20.71 4.45 -21.29
N CYS A 28 -19.48 3.98 -21.46
CA CYS A 28 -18.33 4.81 -21.80
C CYS A 28 -17.20 3.99 -22.46
N GLU A 29 -16.27 4.64 -23.16
CA GLU A 29 -15.09 3.92 -23.69
C GLU A 29 -13.98 3.70 -22.64
N THR A 30 -13.93 4.57 -21.62
CA THR A 30 -12.99 4.49 -20.49
C THR A 30 -13.54 5.32 -19.33
N LEU A 31 -13.26 4.87 -18.10
CA LEU A 31 -13.51 5.65 -16.88
C LEU A 31 -12.40 6.68 -16.61
N LEU A 32 -11.17 6.39 -17.05
CA LEU A 32 -10.05 7.32 -16.92
C LEU A 32 -10.27 8.52 -17.84
N ASN A 33 -10.04 9.73 -17.31
CA ASN A 33 -10.19 10.99 -18.03
C ASN A 33 -11.60 11.26 -18.60
N ASN A 34 -12.65 10.60 -18.08
CA ASN A 34 -14.03 10.80 -18.50
C ASN A 34 -14.87 11.45 -17.39
N PRO A 35 -14.90 12.79 -17.28
CA PRO A 35 -15.58 13.49 -16.20
C PRO A 35 -17.10 13.24 -16.16
N THR A 36 -17.72 13.02 -17.33
CA THR A 36 -19.15 12.75 -17.44
C THR A 36 -19.50 11.39 -16.82
N ALA A 37 -18.75 10.34 -17.18
CA ALA A 37 -18.93 9.01 -16.59
C ALA A 37 -18.69 9.03 -15.07
N LEU A 38 -17.61 9.69 -14.62
CA LEU A 38 -17.31 9.82 -13.19
C LEU A 38 -18.44 10.52 -12.43
N LYS A 39 -19.05 11.57 -12.99
CA LYS A 39 -20.20 12.26 -12.37
C LYS A 39 -21.43 11.36 -12.28
N VAL A 40 -21.70 10.53 -13.29
CA VAL A 40 -22.81 9.56 -13.29
C VAL A 40 -22.62 8.54 -12.17
N TYR A 41 -21.45 7.91 -12.07
CA TYR A 41 -21.18 6.91 -11.01
C TYR A 41 -21.11 7.54 -9.62
N ALA A 42 -20.61 8.77 -9.48
CA ALA A 42 -20.67 9.52 -8.23
C ALA A 42 -22.11 9.75 -7.77
N THR A 43 -23.00 10.10 -8.70
CA THR A 43 -24.43 10.29 -8.43
C THR A 43 -25.09 8.97 -8.03
N ARG A 44 -24.86 7.88 -8.78
CA ARG A 44 -25.39 6.54 -8.44
C ARG A 44 -24.93 6.07 -7.06
N LEU A 45 -23.64 6.26 -6.73
CA LEU A 45 -23.11 5.90 -5.42
C LEU A 45 -23.74 6.75 -4.32
N ARG A 46 -23.88 8.07 -4.55
CA ARG A 46 -24.56 8.96 -3.59
C ARG A 46 -25.99 8.50 -3.34
N ASP A 47 -26.74 8.21 -4.39
CA ASP A 47 -28.14 7.81 -4.30
C ASP A 47 -28.28 6.45 -3.58
N GLN A 48 -27.33 5.51 -3.79
CA GLN A 48 -27.26 4.27 -3.01
C GLN A 48 -26.93 4.50 -1.53
N LEU A 49 -26.06 5.46 -1.22
CA LEU A 49 -25.68 5.80 0.15
C LEU A 49 -26.78 6.61 0.88
N THR A 50 -27.54 7.45 0.18
CA THR A 50 -28.67 8.20 0.76
C THR A 50 -29.98 7.43 0.75
N GLY A 51 -30.10 6.40 -0.09
CA GLY A 51 -31.15 5.40 0.01
C GLY A 51 -31.05 4.61 1.31
N ASP A 52 -32.10 3.87 1.66
CA ASP A 52 -32.34 3.17 2.95
C ASP A 52 -31.26 2.12 3.36
N VAL A 53 -30.13 2.07 2.65
CA VAL A 53 -28.97 1.22 2.91
C VAL A 53 -28.23 1.63 4.18
N LEU A 54 -28.17 2.92 4.53
CA LEU A 54 -27.55 3.35 5.80
C LEU A 54 -28.40 2.96 7.02
N ALA A 55 -29.73 2.93 6.90
CA ALA A 55 -30.60 2.43 7.98
C ALA A 55 -30.37 0.93 8.24
N GLY A 56 -30.19 0.13 7.18
CA GLY A 56 -29.77 -1.27 7.29
C GLY A 56 -28.33 -1.46 7.77
N LEU A 57 -27.44 -0.49 7.53
CA LEU A 57 -26.04 -0.52 7.96
C LEU A 57 -25.90 -0.41 9.49
N HIS A 58 -26.75 0.40 10.13
CA HIS A 58 -26.85 0.48 11.59
C HIS A 58 -27.33 -0.81 12.25
N ALA A 59 -28.08 -1.65 11.52
CA ALA A 59 -28.61 -2.93 12.02
C ALA A 59 -27.61 -4.10 11.90
N SER A 60 -26.66 -4.02 10.96
CA SER A 60 -25.66 -5.08 10.70
C SER A 60 -24.28 -4.80 11.31
N ALA A 61 -24.03 -3.58 11.81
CA ALA A 61 -22.80 -3.23 12.50
C ALA A 61 -22.74 -3.90 13.89
N THR A 62 -21.67 -4.65 14.14
CA THR A 62 -21.37 -5.13 15.50
C THR A 62 -21.16 -3.95 16.46
N VAL A 63 -21.41 -4.14 17.76
CA VAL A 63 -21.46 -3.08 18.80
C VAL A 63 -20.23 -2.15 18.79
N ALA A 64 -19.06 -2.62 18.34
CA ALA A 64 -17.83 -1.83 18.25
C ALA A 64 -17.79 -0.84 17.07
N ASP A 65 -18.52 -1.08 15.97
CA ASP A 65 -18.54 -0.23 14.76
C ASP A 65 -19.66 0.83 14.79
N ASN A 66 -20.66 0.67 15.66
CA ASN A 66 -21.88 1.50 15.66
C ASN A 66 -21.66 2.91 16.26
N ASP A 67 -20.73 3.06 17.20
CA ASP A 67 -20.38 4.35 17.81
C ASP A 67 -19.67 5.31 16.82
N GLY A 68 -19.02 4.75 15.79
CA GLY A 68 -18.42 5.53 14.72
C GLY A 68 -19.45 6.03 13.71
N LEU A 69 -20.40 5.17 13.32
CA LEU A 69 -21.37 5.48 12.25
C LEU A 69 -22.39 6.56 12.65
N SER A 70 -22.84 6.54 13.91
CA SER A 70 -23.79 7.52 14.45
C SER A 70 -23.25 8.95 14.53
N LYS A 71 -21.92 9.13 14.52
CA LYS A 71 -21.24 10.43 14.60
C LYS A 71 -20.84 11.01 13.25
N ILE A 72 -21.05 10.29 12.15
CA ILE A 72 -20.62 10.71 10.80
C ILE A 72 -21.42 11.92 10.28
N GLY A 73 -22.70 12.00 10.66
CA GLY A 73 -23.65 12.99 10.14
C GLY A 73 -24.11 12.68 8.71
N ALA A 74 -24.89 13.57 8.11
CA ALA A 74 -25.44 13.37 6.77
C ALA A 74 -24.38 13.44 5.65
N LEU A 75 -24.61 12.72 4.56
CA LEU A 75 -23.75 12.81 3.36
C LEU A 75 -24.00 14.14 2.64
N ARG A 76 -22.96 14.98 2.54
CA ARG A 76 -22.99 16.27 1.84
C ARG A 76 -22.59 16.15 0.38
N GLY A 77 -21.58 15.32 0.08
CA GLY A 77 -20.96 15.25 -1.24
C GLY A 77 -20.41 13.87 -1.58
N CYS A 78 -20.50 13.50 -2.86
CA CYS A 78 -19.88 12.32 -3.44
C CYS A 78 -19.20 12.72 -4.74
N HIS A 79 -17.88 12.56 -4.80
CA HIS A 79 -17.08 13.03 -5.92
C HIS A 79 -16.13 11.92 -6.39
N TRP A 80 -16.10 11.71 -7.70
CA TRP A 80 -15.13 10.84 -8.37
C TRP A 80 -14.24 11.73 -9.21
N LEU A 81 -12.97 11.82 -8.84
CA LEU A 81 -12.01 12.77 -9.41
C LEU A 81 -10.88 12.00 -10.07
N PRO A 82 -10.45 12.36 -11.30
CA PRO A 82 -9.24 11.78 -11.86
C PRO A 82 -8.03 12.22 -11.03
N ILE A 83 -7.10 11.29 -10.82
CA ILE A 83 -5.82 11.58 -10.18
C ILE A 83 -4.89 12.12 -11.26
N THR A 84 -4.47 13.38 -11.10
CA THR A 84 -3.46 14.01 -11.96
C THR A 84 -2.14 14.12 -11.21
N THR A 85 -1.05 14.04 -11.95
CA THR A 85 0.28 14.38 -11.45
C THR A 85 0.68 15.67 -12.15
N ASP A 86 1.03 16.70 -11.38
CA ASP A 86 1.52 17.96 -11.93
C ASP A 86 2.75 17.66 -12.78
N SER A 87 2.61 17.83 -14.10
CA SER A 87 3.57 17.45 -15.14
C SER A 87 4.81 18.35 -15.21
N SER A 88 5.12 19.09 -14.14
CA SER A 88 6.21 20.07 -14.11
C SER A 88 7.58 19.46 -13.83
N SER A 89 7.69 18.14 -13.69
CA SER A 89 8.96 17.45 -13.47
C SER A 89 8.98 16.10 -14.19
N ASP A 90 9.84 15.96 -15.20
CA ASP A 90 10.04 14.77 -16.04
C ASP A 90 10.43 13.48 -15.27
N GLU A 91 10.62 13.54 -13.95
CA GLU A 91 11.04 12.40 -13.11
C GLU A 91 9.96 11.82 -12.17
N ARG A 92 8.73 12.37 -12.15
CA ARG A 92 7.70 11.87 -11.23
C ARG A 92 6.98 10.64 -11.80
N VAL A 93 6.91 9.58 -10.99
CA VAL A 93 6.03 8.45 -11.29
C VAL A 93 4.59 8.95 -11.17
N THR A 94 3.89 9.00 -12.30
CA THR A 94 2.47 9.34 -12.31
C THR A 94 1.67 8.13 -11.84
N PHE A 95 0.60 8.34 -11.08
CA PHE A 95 -0.31 7.25 -10.68
C PHE A 95 -1.68 7.50 -11.30
N PRO A 96 -1.90 7.08 -12.56
CA PRO A 96 -3.21 7.23 -13.19
C PRO A 96 -4.26 6.49 -12.36
N GLY A 97 -5.40 7.14 -12.14
CA GLY A 97 -6.42 6.57 -11.28
C GLY A 97 -7.59 7.49 -11.00
N ILE A 98 -8.48 7.04 -10.12
CA ILE A 98 -9.70 7.74 -9.70
C ILE A 98 -9.70 7.83 -8.18
N LEU A 99 -9.79 9.05 -7.66
CA LEU A 99 -10.03 9.31 -6.24
C LEU A 99 -11.53 9.50 -6.01
N VAL A 100 -12.11 8.66 -5.17
CA VAL A 100 -13.47 8.79 -4.67
C VAL A 100 -13.44 9.49 -3.30
N ARG A 101 -14.17 10.61 -3.18
CA ARG A 101 -14.35 11.34 -1.92
C ARG A 101 -15.82 11.32 -1.51
N LEU A 102 -16.05 10.92 -0.27
CA LEU A 102 -17.36 10.96 0.38
C LEU A 102 -17.27 11.98 1.52
N GLU A 103 -17.96 13.09 1.36
CA GLU A 103 -17.94 14.21 2.29
C GLU A 103 -19.20 14.13 3.15
N TYR A 104 -19.04 13.74 4.41
CA TYR A 104 -20.08 13.81 5.42
C TYR A 104 -19.92 15.08 6.25
N GLU A 105 -20.89 15.38 7.12
CA GLU A 105 -20.86 16.56 7.99
C GLU A 105 -19.59 16.64 8.85
N ASN A 106 -19.19 15.52 9.45
CA ASN A 106 -18.11 15.51 10.44
C ASN A 106 -16.83 14.85 9.94
N ILE A 107 -16.86 14.20 8.76
CA ILE A 107 -15.72 13.42 8.26
C ILE A 107 -15.71 13.29 6.74
N THR A 108 -14.51 13.33 6.16
CA THR A 108 -14.29 12.97 4.75
C THR A 108 -13.65 11.60 4.66
N TYR A 109 -14.34 10.70 3.97
CA TYR A 109 -13.84 9.39 3.62
C TYR A 109 -13.29 9.40 2.19
N LYS A 110 -12.25 8.59 1.96
CA LYS A 110 -11.57 8.51 0.67
C LYS A 110 -11.40 7.06 0.21
N ALA A 111 -11.47 6.84 -1.08
CA ALA A 111 -10.97 5.65 -1.75
C ALA A 111 -10.21 6.03 -3.02
N ALA A 112 -9.22 5.23 -3.42
CA ALA A 112 -8.47 5.46 -4.65
C ALA A 112 -8.40 4.17 -5.47
N LEU A 113 -8.75 4.25 -6.75
CA LEU A 113 -8.61 3.19 -7.73
C LEU A 113 -7.40 3.52 -8.60
N LEU A 114 -6.36 2.68 -8.58
CA LEU A 114 -5.08 2.97 -9.22
C LEU A 114 -4.81 2.01 -10.37
N ALA A 115 -4.37 2.57 -11.50
CA ALA A 115 -3.89 1.85 -12.67
C ALA A 115 -2.38 1.58 -12.57
N ASP A 116 -1.88 0.68 -13.42
CA ASP A 116 -0.44 0.48 -13.57
C ASP A 116 0.17 1.64 -14.36
N PRO A 117 1.13 2.40 -13.80
CA PRO A 117 1.72 3.54 -14.48
C PRO A 117 2.54 3.17 -15.73
N GLU A 118 2.93 1.91 -15.90
CA GLU A 118 3.77 1.48 -17.03
C GLU A 118 2.98 0.94 -18.22
N ILE A 119 1.70 0.60 -18.03
CA ILE A 119 0.87 -0.01 -19.08
C ILE A 119 0.24 1.04 -20.01
N ASP A 120 0.31 2.33 -19.66
CA ASP A 120 -0.30 3.42 -20.43
C ASP A 120 0.56 3.98 -21.57
N SER A 121 1.81 3.51 -21.76
CA SER A 121 2.65 4.08 -22.83
C SER A 121 2.44 3.40 -24.18
N HIS A 122 2.51 2.07 -24.28
CA HIS A 122 2.39 1.39 -25.58
C HIS A 122 1.95 -0.07 -25.41
N SER A 123 0.88 -0.47 -26.11
CA SER A 123 0.41 -1.85 -26.40
C SER A 123 -0.63 -2.54 -25.48
N GLY A 124 -1.80 -2.84 -26.06
CA GLY A 124 -2.14 -4.25 -26.31
C GLY A 124 -3.21 -4.95 -25.46
N GLY A 125 -3.95 -4.27 -24.58
CA GLY A 125 -4.91 -4.95 -23.68
C GLY A 125 -6.23 -4.22 -23.41
N ARG A 126 -6.57 -3.17 -24.16
CA ARG A 126 -7.83 -2.43 -23.98
C ARG A 126 -8.98 -3.30 -24.48
N ARG A 127 -9.58 -4.09 -23.58
CA ARG A 127 -10.90 -4.67 -23.85
C ARG A 127 -11.88 -3.51 -23.95
N GLU A 128 -12.55 -3.38 -25.08
CA GLU A 128 -13.60 -2.37 -25.28
C GLU A 128 -14.62 -2.46 -24.13
N GLY A 129 -14.94 -1.33 -23.51
CA GLY A 129 -15.89 -1.30 -22.38
C GLY A 129 -15.33 -1.77 -21.03
N SER A 130 -14.01 -1.86 -20.85
CA SER A 130 -13.40 -2.18 -19.55
C SER A 130 -12.20 -1.29 -19.21
N THR A 131 -12.05 -0.93 -17.94
CA THR A 131 -10.92 -0.15 -17.43
C THR A 131 -10.21 -0.92 -16.31
N SER A 132 -8.90 -1.15 -16.47
CA SER A 132 -8.09 -1.90 -15.51
C SER A 132 -7.55 -0.98 -14.40
N LEU A 133 -8.05 -1.15 -13.17
CA LEU A 133 -7.61 -0.42 -11.97
C LEU A 133 -7.33 -1.44 -10.86
N PRO A 134 -6.23 -2.22 -10.95
CA PRO A 134 -6.05 -3.44 -10.16
C PRO A 134 -5.95 -3.22 -8.65
N LEU A 135 -5.58 -2.02 -8.20
CA LEU A 135 -5.41 -1.69 -6.79
C LEU A 135 -6.49 -0.69 -6.33
N LEU A 136 -7.27 -1.12 -5.32
CA LEU A 136 -8.25 -0.29 -4.62
C LEU A 136 -7.76 0.00 -3.20
N LEU A 137 -7.58 1.28 -2.90
CA LEU A 137 -7.27 1.79 -1.56
C LEU A 137 -8.55 2.31 -0.92
N THR A 138 -8.85 1.94 0.33
CA THR A 138 -10.02 2.45 1.06
C THR A 138 -9.65 2.97 2.44
N LYS A 139 -10.16 4.16 2.77
CA LYS A 139 -10.14 4.75 4.11
C LYS A 139 -11.58 4.84 4.61
N PHE A 140 -12.23 3.69 4.75
CA PHE A 140 -13.65 3.56 5.12
C PHE A 140 -13.81 2.72 6.39
N PRO A 141 -14.83 3.00 7.24
CA PRO A 141 -15.33 2.05 8.24
C PRO A 141 -15.75 0.74 7.56
N ALA A 142 -15.77 -0.37 8.31
CA ALA A 142 -16.02 -1.70 7.75
C ALA A 142 -17.34 -1.75 6.96
N ALA A 143 -18.39 -1.17 7.51
CA ALA A 143 -19.72 -1.19 6.93
C ALA A 143 -19.80 -0.38 5.62
N LEU A 144 -19.33 0.88 5.62
CA LEU A 144 -19.25 1.72 4.40
C LEU A 144 -18.39 1.07 3.31
N ARG A 145 -17.31 0.39 3.73
CA ARG A 145 -16.45 -0.35 2.81
C ARG A 145 -17.23 -1.45 2.10
N GLN A 146 -18.00 -2.27 2.83
CA GLN A 146 -18.81 -3.32 2.21
C GLN A 146 -19.84 -2.75 1.23
N THR A 147 -20.51 -1.64 1.57
CA THR A 147 -21.42 -0.96 0.65
C THR A 147 -20.72 -0.51 -0.61
N PHE A 148 -19.52 0.09 -0.49
CA PHE A 148 -18.75 0.54 -1.65
C PHE A 148 -18.26 -0.62 -2.52
N LEU A 149 -17.77 -1.72 -1.92
CA LEU A 149 -17.37 -2.91 -2.66
C LEU A 149 -18.56 -3.55 -3.40
N SER A 150 -19.72 -3.63 -2.74
CA SER A 150 -20.97 -4.12 -3.35
C SER A 150 -21.43 -3.22 -4.51
N PHE A 151 -21.33 -1.89 -4.36
CA PHE A 151 -21.58 -0.94 -5.44
C PHE A 151 -20.68 -1.22 -6.65
N LEU A 152 -19.37 -1.41 -6.43
CA LEU A 152 -18.44 -1.70 -7.52
C LEU A 152 -18.78 -3.03 -8.22
N SER A 153 -19.10 -4.08 -7.46
CA SER A 153 -19.49 -5.36 -8.04
C SER A 153 -20.79 -5.28 -8.84
N ALA A 154 -21.80 -4.57 -8.34
CA ALA A 154 -23.10 -4.46 -9.01
C ALA A 154 -23.07 -3.57 -10.26
N ASN A 155 -22.28 -2.50 -10.26
CA ASN A 155 -22.27 -1.53 -11.36
C ASN A 155 -21.23 -1.86 -12.44
N PHE A 156 -20.17 -2.61 -12.10
CA PHE A 156 -19.05 -2.85 -13.01
C PHE A 156 -18.71 -4.33 -13.26
N ASP A 157 -19.53 -5.27 -12.76
CA ASP A 157 -19.22 -6.70 -12.75
C ASP A 157 -17.79 -6.97 -12.28
N ALA A 158 -17.43 -6.30 -11.19
CA ALA A 158 -16.06 -6.26 -10.68
C ALA A 158 -15.92 -7.11 -9.41
N TYR A 159 -14.94 -8.01 -9.41
CA TYR A 159 -14.56 -8.77 -8.23
C TYR A 159 -13.60 -7.96 -7.35
N CYS A 160 -14.00 -7.77 -6.09
CA CYS A 160 -13.19 -7.11 -5.07
C CYS A 160 -12.70 -8.13 -4.05
N SER A 161 -11.39 -8.18 -3.77
CA SER A 161 -10.84 -9.05 -2.72
C SER A 161 -9.79 -8.34 -1.88
N SER A 162 -9.62 -8.72 -0.61
CA SER A 162 -8.58 -8.14 0.23
C SER A 162 -7.18 -8.48 -0.31
N LEU A 163 -6.32 -7.46 -0.44
CA LEU A 163 -4.95 -7.64 -0.91
C LEU A 163 -4.00 -7.87 0.27
N ARG A 164 -3.69 -9.14 0.54
CA ARG A 164 -2.68 -9.51 1.55
C ARG A 164 -1.26 -9.31 1.02
N LEU A 165 -0.40 -8.76 1.86
CA LEU A 165 1.02 -8.55 1.56
C LEU A 165 1.84 -9.72 2.14
N PRO A 166 2.45 -10.58 1.32
CA PRO A 166 3.27 -11.69 1.83
C PRO A 166 4.50 -11.19 2.60
N PRO A 167 5.07 -11.99 3.52
CA PRO A 167 6.30 -11.63 4.24
C PRO A 167 7.45 -11.26 3.30
N LYS A 168 7.61 -12.02 2.20
CA LYS A 168 8.57 -11.70 1.12
C LYS A 168 8.39 -10.31 0.52
N PHE A 169 7.16 -9.85 0.36
CA PHE A 169 6.87 -8.50 -0.12
C PHE A 169 7.27 -7.45 0.92
N LEU A 170 7.00 -7.70 2.21
CA LEU A 170 7.38 -6.79 3.29
C LEU A 170 8.91 -6.64 3.40
N CYS A 171 9.64 -7.75 3.40
CA CYS A 171 11.11 -7.76 3.41
C CYS A 171 11.68 -7.05 2.18
N SER A 172 11.23 -7.45 0.98
CA SER A 172 11.70 -6.84 -0.27
C SER A 172 11.32 -5.36 -0.38
N GLY A 173 10.16 -4.97 0.15
CA GLY A 173 9.70 -3.59 0.18
C GLY A 173 10.62 -2.72 1.05
N LEU A 174 10.94 -3.17 2.27
CA LEU A 174 11.89 -2.47 3.15
C LEU A 174 13.27 -2.32 2.49
N GLU A 175 13.82 -3.41 1.94
CA GLU A 175 15.13 -3.37 1.28
C GLU A 175 15.15 -2.46 0.04
N THR A 176 14.09 -2.51 -0.77
CA THR A 176 13.96 -1.64 -1.95
C THR A 176 13.83 -0.18 -1.53
N PHE A 177 13.08 0.10 -0.46
CA PHE A 177 12.94 1.45 0.09
C PHE A 177 14.30 1.99 0.55
N ILE A 178 15.06 1.20 1.32
CA ILE A 178 16.41 1.56 1.77
C ILE A 178 17.33 1.80 0.57
N GLU A 179 17.30 0.93 -0.44
CA GLU A 179 18.13 1.06 -1.64
C GLU A 179 17.79 2.33 -2.44
N ARG A 180 16.50 2.68 -2.53
CA ARG A 180 16.06 3.93 -3.14
C ARG A 180 16.58 5.16 -2.40
N LEU A 181 16.72 5.11 -1.08
CA LEU A 181 17.35 6.18 -0.29
C LEU A 181 18.88 6.25 -0.49
N ARG A 182 19.54 5.11 -0.71
CA ARG A 182 20.99 5.05 -1.02
C ARG A 182 21.32 5.62 -2.40
N GLY A 183 20.49 5.34 -3.40
CA GLY A 183 20.69 5.76 -4.79
C GLY A 183 20.39 7.23 -5.08
N THR A 184 20.22 8.08 -4.07
CA THR A 184 19.66 9.44 -4.22
C THR A 184 20.61 10.46 -4.83
N GLY A 185 21.86 10.09 -5.17
CA GLY A 185 22.84 11.01 -5.78
C GLY A 185 23.15 12.26 -4.95
N SER A 186 22.64 12.32 -3.71
CA SER A 186 22.77 13.47 -2.82
C SER A 186 24.20 13.61 -2.33
N ARG A 187 24.62 14.85 -2.05
CA ARG A 187 25.93 15.15 -1.44
C ARG A 187 26.02 14.63 0.00
N ARG A 188 24.89 14.39 0.67
CA ARG A 188 24.85 13.87 2.04
C ARG A 188 25.14 12.36 2.05
N PRO A 189 25.81 11.85 3.10
CA PRO A 189 25.96 10.41 3.30
C PRO A 189 24.59 9.72 3.30
N ALA A 190 24.42 8.67 2.49
CA ALA A 190 23.17 7.91 2.40
C ALA A 190 22.67 7.42 3.77
N ILE A 191 23.59 7.12 4.68
CA ILE A 191 23.28 6.67 6.04
C ILE A 191 22.47 7.70 6.83
N GLU A 192 22.82 8.99 6.72
CA GLU A 192 22.13 10.08 7.43
C GLU A 192 20.72 10.26 6.89
N ILE A 193 20.55 10.18 5.57
CA ILE A 193 19.23 10.26 4.90
C ILE A 193 18.34 9.11 5.37
N ILE A 194 18.88 7.90 5.46
CA ILE A 194 18.15 6.72 5.92
C ILE A 194 17.71 6.88 7.36
N GLU A 195 18.62 7.27 8.25
CA GLU A 195 18.33 7.47 9.67
C GLU A 195 17.30 8.60 9.91
N GLU A 196 17.39 9.69 9.16
CA GLU A 196 16.43 10.80 9.24
C GLU A 196 15.03 10.42 8.71
N THR A 197 14.99 9.63 7.63
CA THR A 197 13.75 9.21 6.96
C THR A 197 13.04 8.08 7.71
N ILE A 198 13.76 7.03 8.09
CA ILE A 198 13.19 5.86 8.76
C ILE A 198 12.92 6.17 10.25
N LYS A 199 13.82 6.94 10.90
CA LYS A 199 13.84 7.13 12.35
C LYS A 199 13.92 5.78 13.07
N ASP A 200 12.91 5.40 13.84
CA ASP A 200 12.84 4.09 14.47
C ASP A 200 12.11 3.09 13.58
N LEU A 201 12.64 1.86 13.52
CA LEU A 201 12.06 0.77 12.74
C LEU A 201 11.45 -0.28 13.67
N GLN A 202 10.18 -0.58 13.47
CA GLN A 202 9.45 -1.62 14.16
C GLN A 202 9.08 -2.74 13.19
N LEU A 203 9.49 -3.97 13.52
CA LEU A 203 9.14 -5.19 12.81
C LEU A 203 8.27 -6.06 13.70
N THR A 204 7.08 -6.43 13.24
CA THR A 204 6.21 -7.36 13.98
C THR A 204 6.30 -8.74 13.37
N LEU A 205 6.83 -9.68 14.15
CA LEU A 205 6.86 -11.10 13.83
C LEU A 205 5.57 -11.74 14.33
N SER A 206 4.99 -12.64 13.53
CA SER A 206 3.84 -13.46 13.91
C SER A 206 4.24 -14.93 13.97
N PHE A 207 3.72 -15.64 14.96
CA PHE A 207 4.02 -17.05 15.19
C PHE A 207 2.82 -17.91 14.82
N SER A 208 3.09 -19.11 14.33
CA SER A 208 2.07 -20.15 14.16
C SER A 208 1.62 -20.66 15.53
N THR A 209 0.31 -20.79 15.72
CA THR A 209 -0.29 -21.37 16.92
C THR A 209 0.17 -22.80 17.18
N SER A 210 0.60 -23.51 16.13
CA SER A 210 1.14 -24.88 16.22
C SER A 210 2.45 -24.98 16.99
N ILE A 211 3.20 -23.89 17.14
CA ILE A 211 4.51 -23.88 17.82
C ILE A 211 4.52 -22.96 19.03
N ALA A 212 3.81 -21.84 18.97
CA ALA A 212 3.71 -20.92 20.08
C ALA A 212 2.24 -20.51 20.28
N PRO A 213 1.41 -21.38 20.91
CA PRO A 213 -0.02 -21.11 21.09
C PRO A 213 -0.28 -19.85 21.92
N GLU A 214 0.57 -19.57 22.91
CA GLU A 214 0.46 -18.40 23.80
C GLU A 214 1.13 -17.14 23.25
N LEU A 215 2.04 -17.26 22.27
CA LEU A 215 2.78 -16.12 21.71
C LEU A 215 2.27 -15.80 20.31
N ARG A 216 1.33 -14.86 20.20
CA ARG A 216 0.76 -14.47 18.90
C ARG A 216 1.74 -13.66 18.05
N SER A 217 2.47 -12.74 18.67
CA SER A 217 3.35 -11.80 17.98
C SER A 217 4.48 -11.29 18.86
N LEU A 218 5.62 -10.98 18.24
CA LEU A 218 6.78 -10.35 18.86
C LEU A 218 7.14 -9.09 18.08
N ASN A 219 7.38 -7.98 18.78
CA ASN A 219 7.86 -6.75 18.18
C ASN A 219 9.36 -6.62 18.36
N VAL A 220 10.07 -6.41 17.26
CA VAL A 220 11.50 -6.10 17.22
C VAL A 220 11.62 -4.62 16.86
N ASN A 221 12.10 -3.81 17.79
CA ASN A 221 12.31 -2.38 17.60
C ASN A 221 13.81 -2.10 17.42
N ILE A 222 14.15 -1.42 16.34
CA ILE A 222 15.52 -1.05 15.97
C ILE A 222 15.59 0.48 16.05
N PRO A 223 16.30 1.04 17.05
CA PRO A 223 16.47 2.49 17.18
C PRO A 223 17.21 3.08 15.98
N ARG A 224 16.92 4.36 15.69
CA ARG A 224 17.57 5.13 14.61
C ARG A 224 19.08 4.90 14.50
N GLY A 225 19.81 5.10 15.59
CA GLY A 225 21.29 5.05 15.59
C GLY A 225 21.88 3.66 15.33
N SER A 226 21.08 2.58 15.42
CA SER A 226 21.51 1.22 15.15
C SER A 226 21.22 0.76 13.73
N LEU A 227 20.45 1.53 12.94
CA LEU A 227 20.13 1.17 11.55
C LEU A 227 21.38 1.01 10.71
N SER A 228 22.38 1.86 10.92
CA SER A 228 23.62 1.87 10.16
C SER A 228 24.44 0.59 10.30
N ASP A 229 24.38 -0.07 11.45
CA ASP A 229 25.09 -1.33 11.69
C ASP A 229 24.54 -2.48 10.83
N PHE A 230 23.23 -2.51 10.60
CA PHE A 230 22.58 -3.53 9.76
C PHE A 230 22.72 -3.27 8.26
N LEU A 231 23.18 -2.08 7.86
CA LEU A 231 23.36 -1.69 6.45
C LEU A 231 24.77 -1.95 5.92
N LYS A 232 25.72 -2.33 6.80
CA LYS A 232 27.09 -2.66 6.41
C LYS A 232 27.08 -3.93 5.55
N ASP A 233 27.63 -3.83 4.34
CA ASP A 233 27.90 -5.00 3.52
C ASP A 233 29.02 -5.80 4.20
N ASP A 234 28.73 -7.02 4.67
CA ASP A 234 29.75 -7.91 5.24
C ASP A 234 30.61 -8.47 4.09
N SER A 235 31.51 -7.63 3.57
CA SER A 235 32.40 -7.91 2.43
C SER A 235 33.44 -9.01 2.72
N GLY A 236 33.43 -9.61 3.92
CA GLY A 236 34.46 -10.53 4.38
C GLY A 236 34.24 -12.02 4.10
N LYS A 237 32.99 -12.53 3.98
CA LYS A 237 32.76 -13.99 4.13
C LYS A 237 31.96 -14.70 3.04
N GLN A 238 31.44 -14.04 2.00
CA GLN A 238 30.62 -14.72 0.98
C GLN A 238 30.96 -14.31 -0.46
N LYS A 239 32.21 -14.53 -0.90
CA LYS A 239 32.59 -14.36 -2.31
C LYS A 239 32.00 -15.41 -3.28
N ALA A 240 31.31 -16.46 -2.79
CA ALA A 240 30.89 -17.60 -3.63
C ALA A 240 29.39 -17.65 -4.01
N ARG A 241 28.51 -16.80 -3.45
CA ARG A 241 27.08 -16.73 -3.84
C ARG A 241 26.72 -15.48 -4.68
N GLN A 242 27.68 -14.58 -4.90
CA GLN A 242 27.49 -13.23 -5.45
C GLN A 242 27.43 -13.12 -6.99
N LEU A 243 26.74 -14.01 -7.69
CA LEU A 243 26.47 -13.80 -9.12
C LEU A 243 24.97 -13.64 -9.48
N LYS A 244 24.05 -13.70 -8.50
CA LYS A 244 22.60 -13.51 -8.76
C LYS A 244 21.84 -12.56 -7.82
N GLN A 245 22.45 -12.02 -6.75
CA GLN A 245 21.78 -11.11 -5.79
C GLN A 245 22.53 -9.77 -5.62
N LYS A 246 22.93 -9.13 -6.72
CA LYS A 246 23.81 -7.95 -6.70
C LYS A 246 23.07 -6.61 -6.46
N SER A 247 21.83 -6.60 -5.96
CA SER A 247 20.99 -5.39 -5.99
C SER A 247 19.98 -5.22 -4.84
N ARG A 248 20.11 -5.96 -3.74
CA ARG A 248 19.24 -5.79 -2.56
C ARG A 248 20.07 -5.41 -1.34
N SER A 249 19.56 -4.46 -0.55
CA SER A 249 20.14 -4.11 0.75
C SER A 249 20.30 -5.37 1.61
N PRO A 250 21.44 -5.58 2.29
CA PRO A 250 21.67 -6.76 3.13
C PRO A 250 20.90 -6.71 4.46
N PHE A 251 20.04 -5.71 4.67
CA PHE A 251 19.43 -5.38 5.96
C PHE A 251 18.73 -6.57 6.64
N ILE A 252 17.83 -7.27 5.93
CA ILE A 252 17.08 -8.39 6.51
C ILE A 252 18.01 -9.55 6.85
N ALA A 253 18.99 -9.85 6.00
CA ALA A 253 19.96 -10.91 6.24
C ALA A 253 20.84 -10.62 7.47
N ASN A 254 21.35 -9.39 7.58
CA ASN A 254 22.16 -8.95 8.72
C ASN A 254 21.35 -8.97 10.02
N LEU A 255 20.08 -8.54 9.98
CA LEU A 255 19.20 -8.60 11.13
C LEU A 255 18.91 -10.04 11.56
N SER A 256 18.59 -10.94 10.62
CA SER A 256 18.39 -12.35 10.92
C SER A 256 19.62 -12.98 11.57
N SER A 257 20.82 -12.70 11.04
CA SER A 257 22.09 -13.14 11.62
C SER A 257 22.30 -12.61 13.05
N TYR A 258 21.97 -11.34 13.29
CA TYR A 258 22.04 -10.76 14.63
C TYR A 258 21.10 -11.45 15.62
N LEU A 259 19.84 -11.69 15.22
CA LEU A 259 18.86 -12.37 16.07
C LEU A 259 19.25 -13.84 16.34
N GLU A 260 19.86 -14.52 15.37
CA GLU A 260 20.39 -15.87 15.56
C GLU A 260 21.56 -15.88 16.54
N ASN A 261 22.54 -14.99 16.36
CA ASN A 261 23.76 -14.97 17.19
C ASN A 261 23.52 -14.46 18.62
N HIS A 262 22.62 -13.49 18.80
CA HIS A 262 22.44 -12.83 20.10
C HIS A 262 21.20 -13.28 20.86
N LEU A 263 20.17 -13.81 20.17
CA LEU A 263 18.92 -14.23 20.79
C LEU A 263 18.59 -15.70 20.53
N ALA A 264 19.49 -16.46 19.89
CA ALA A 264 19.27 -17.84 19.47
C ALA A 264 17.98 -18.02 18.64
N MET A 265 17.56 -16.97 17.93
CA MET A 265 16.36 -16.97 17.11
C MET A 265 16.72 -17.13 15.64
N LYS A 266 16.52 -18.33 15.11
CA LYS A 266 16.67 -18.60 13.68
C LYS A 266 15.35 -18.34 12.96
N LEU A 267 15.30 -17.25 12.18
CA LEU A 267 14.07 -16.72 11.61
C LEU A 267 14.11 -16.71 10.07
N ASP A 268 13.10 -17.31 9.45
CA ASP A 268 12.81 -17.13 8.02
C ASP A 268 11.78 -15.99 7.86
N MET A 269 12.28 -14.74 7.87
CA MET A 269 11.41 -13.56 7.83
C MET A 269 10.66 -13.41 6.49
N ASP A 270 11.26 -13.84 5.38
CA ASP A 270 10.71 -13.68 4.04
C ASP A 270 9.96 -14.93 3.54
N GLY A 271 10.10 -16.07 4.23
CA GLY A 271 9.44 -17.33 3.92
C GLY A 271 10.05 -18.02 2.69
N SER A 272 11.28 -17.67 2.31
CA SER A 272 11.95 -18.20 1.12
C SER A 272 12.63 -19.54 1.37
N SER A 273 12.81 -19.94 2.63
CA SER A 273 13.51 -21.17 2.95
C SER A 273 12.64 -22.39 2.65
N GLN A 274 13.22 -23.35 1.91
CA GLN A 274 12.63 -24.67 1.70
C GLN A 274 12.87 -25.61 2.89
N THR A 275 13.51 -25.14 3.97
CA THR A 275 13.77 -25.94 5.16
C THR A 275 12.45 -26.31 5.85
N GLN A 276 12.26 -27.60 6.13
CA GLN A 276 11.06 -28.15 6.79
C GLN A 276 11.08 -27.96 8.33
N GLY A 277 11.84 -26.99 8.84
CA GLY A 277 12.07 -26.80 10.28
C GLY A 277 11.20 -25.73 10.94
N ALA A 278 11.44 -25.52 12.25
CA ALA A 278 10.78 -24.49 13.06
C ALA A 278 10.89 -23.06 12.49
N GLU A 279 11.89 -22.80 11.65
CA GLU A 279 12.14 -21.54 10.92
C GLU A 279 10.92 -21.05 10.14
N ARG A 280 10.09 -21.95 9.61
CA ARG A 280 8.95 -21.63 8.75
C ARG A 280 7.72 -21.10 9.50
N HIS A 281 7.77 -21.12 10.83
CA HIS A 281 6.62 -20.84 11.67
C HIS A 281 6.63 -19.46 12.32
N VAL A 282 7.69 -18.69 12.07
CA VAL A 282 7.78 -17.27 12.40
C VAL A 282 7.89 -16.50 11.10
N ARG A 283 7.02 -15.50 10.92
CA ARG A 283 6.99 -14.69 9.69
C ARG A 283 6.82 -13.22 9.98
N LEU A 284 7.42 -12.38 9.15
CA LEU A 284 7.20 -10.94 9.22
C LEU A 284 5.76 -10.63 8.84
N SER A 285 5.05 -9.94 9.73
CA SER A 285 3.63 -9.60 9.58
C SER A 285 3.38 -8.11 9.43
N LYS A 286 4.33 -7.27 9.86
CA LYS A 286 4.24 -5.81 9.74
C LYS A 286 5.64 -5.18 9.74
N VAL A 287 5.80 -4.13 8.94
CA VAL A 287 6.95 -3.20 8.97
C VAL A 287 6.38 -1.81 9.24
N ALA A 288 6.91 -1.10 10.23
CA ALA A 288 6.50 0.26 10.54
C ALA A 288 7.72 1.13 10.83
N CYS A 289 7.78 2.29 10.18
CA CYS A 289 8.75 3.34 10.46
C CYS A 289 8.09 4.71 10.24
N SER A 290 8.85 5.79 10.40
CA SER A 290 8.31 7.14 10.20
C SER A 290 7.80 7.35 8.76
N ALA A 291 8.51 6.79 7.78
CA ALA A 291 8.19 6.97 6.36
C ALA A 291 7.04 6.10 5.87
N PHE A 292 6.84 4.90 6.41
CA PHE A 292 5.74 4.05 5.96
C PHE A 292 5.34 2.98 7.00
N VAL A 293 4.14 2.44 6.81
CA VAL A 293 3.65 1.25 7.52
C VAL A 293 3.09 0.28 6.48
N LEU A 294 3.54 -0.97 6.51
CA LEU A 294 3.04 -2.07 5.68
C LEU A 294 2.65 -3.25 6.58
N GLY A 295 1.43 -3.75 6.43
CA GLY A 295 0.89 -4.90 7.15
C GLY A 295 0.51 -6.04 6.21
N SER A 296 0.77 -7.27 6.65
CA SER A 296 0.41 -8.51 5.94
C SER A 296 -1.11 -8.68 5.75
N ASP A 297 -1.90 -8.00 6.57
CA ASP A 297 -3.36 -7.89 6.51
C ASP A 297 -3.88 -6.94 5.43
N GLY A 298 -2.99 -6.31 4.65
CA GLY A 298 -3.38 -5.36 3.60
C GLY A 298 -3.59 -3.94 4.15
N ARG A 299 -2.86 -3.55 5.20
CA ARG A 299 -2.82 -2.16 5.68
C ARG A 299 -1.57 -1.47 5.15
N MET A 300 -1.73 -0.26 4.64
CA MET A 300 -0.62 0.55 4.12
C MET A 300 -0.77 2.01 4.50
N LYS A 301 0.31 2.64 4.96
CA LYS A 301 0.43 4.09 5.10
C LYS A 301 1.77 4.49 4.50
N LEU A 302 1.77 5.50 3.63
CA LEU A 302 2.99 6.11 3.10
C LEU A 302 3.00 7.55 3.58
N SER A 303 4.08 7.97 4.24
CA SER A 303 4.24 9.31 4.79
C SER A 303 5.15 10.12 3.85
N VAL A 304 4.75 11.34 3.53
CA VAL A 304 5.57 12.30 2.78
C VAL A 304 5.59 13.59 3.57
N ALA A 305 6.76 14.21 3.70
CA ALA A 305 6.90 15.49 4.38
C ALA A 305 6.04 16.55 3.68
N GLU A 306 5.36 17.39 4.46
CA GLU A 306 4.68 18.56 3.92
C GLU A 306 5.74 19.48 3.30
N GLN A 307 5.43 20.03 2.12
CA GLN A 307 6.37 20.83 1.33
C GLN A 307 6.99 21.91 2.22
N SER A 308 8.30 21.84 2.46
CA SER A 308 9.05 22.95 3.03
C SER A 308 9.01 24.13 2.05
N GLU A 309 8.92 25.35 2.57
CA GLU A 309 8.88 26.59 1.79
C GLU A 309 10.12 26.77 0.88
N ASP A 310 11.21 26.06 1.18
CA ASP A 310 12.35 25.90 0.30
C ASP A 310 12.05 24.84 -0.77
N GLY A 311 11.89 25.30 -2.02
CA GLY A 311 11.54 24.51 -3.21
C GLY A 311 12.55 23.44 -3.65
N GLU A 312 13.15 22.69 -2.73
CA GLU A 312 13.89 21.47 -3.04
C GLU A 312 12.91 20.41 -3.56
N HIS A 313 12.82 20.36 -4.88
CA HIS A 313 12.06 19.39 -5.62
C HIS A 313 12.46 17.96 -5.24
N ASN A 314 11.50 17.27 -4.61
CA ASN A 314 11.40 15.82 -4.45
C ASN A 314 12.32 15.21 -3.38
N SER A 315 11.80 15.17 -2.15
CA SER A 315 12.49 14.47 -1.05
C SER A 315 12.76 13.02 -1.43
N PRO A 316 13.94 12.46 -1.10
CA PRO A 316 14.28 11.07 -1.40
C PRO A 316 13.26 10.08 -0.79
N ALA A 317 12.68 10.44 0.35
CA ALA A 317 11.60 9.71 1.00
C ALA A 317 10.33 9.60 0.14
N GLN A 318 9.98 10.65 -0.59
CA GLN A 318 8.83 10.66 -1.49
C GLN A 318 9.05 9.67 -2.65
N ARG A 319 10.17 9.78 -3.38
CA ARG A 319 10.51 8.85 -4.48
C ARG A 319 10.52 7.39 -4.02
N ALA A 320 11.06 7.12 -2.83
CA ALA A 320 11.09 5.78 -2.26
C ALA A 320 9.67 5.27 -1.92
N SER A 321 8.79 6.15 -1.42
CA SER A 321 7.38 5.86 -1.15
C SER A 321 6.57 5.62 -2.43
N GLU A 322 6.80 6.41 -3.48
CA GLU A 322 6.23 6.20 -4.81
C GLU A 322 6.63 4.83 -5.38
N SER A 323 7.90 4.45 -5.24
CA SER A 323 8.39 3.13 -5.64
C SER A 323 7.70 1.98 -4.87
N LEU A 324 7.37 2.16 -3.58
CA LEU A 324 6.60 1.19 -2.80
C LEU A 324 5.14 1.11 -3.26
N LEU A 325 4.51 2.24 -3.58
CA LEU A 325 3.16 2.27 -4.13
C LEU A 325 3.10 1.54 -5.48
N GLN A 326 4.06 1.80 -6.37
CA GLN A 326 4.17 1.11 -7.65
C GLN A 326 4.36 -0.41 -7.47
N ALA A 327 5.22 -0.84 -6.55
CA ALA A 327 5.39 -2.26 -6.23
C ALA A 327 4.10 -2.90 -5.72
N THR A 328 3.28 -2.15 -4.96
CA THR A 328 1.98 -2.60 -4.46
C THR A 328 0.95 -2.75 -5.58
N ILE A 329 0.93 -1.83 -6.55
CA ILE A 329 0.07 -1.92 -7.75
C ILE A 329 0.42 -3.17 -8.56
N ARG A 330 1.71 -3.38 -8.84
CA ARG A 330 2.18 -4.59 -9.54
C ARG A 330 1.82 -5.88 -8.80
N ARG A 331 1.89 -5.86 -7.46
CA ARG A 331 1.46 -6.99 -6.63
C ARG A 331 -0.04 -7.30 -6.78
N ALA A 332 -0.88 -6.26 -6.89
CA ALA A 332 -2.31 -6.43 -7.11
C ALA A 332 -2.60 -7.08 -8.48
N ILE A 333 -1.76 -6.86 -9.49
CA ILE A 333 -1.86 -7.51 -10.80
C ILE A 333 -1.46 -8.99 -10.71
N LEU A 334 -0.28 -9.28 -10.15
CA LEU A 334 0.33 -10.62 -10.11
C LEU A 334 -0.35 -11.59 -9.14
N GLY A 335 -1.12 -11.10 -8.17
CA GLY A 335 -1.78 -11.92 -7.14
C GLY A 335 -2.79 -12.97 -7.66
N GLY A 336 -3.00 -13.09 -8.98
CA GLY A 336 -3.85 -14.10 -9.60
C GLY A 336 -3.16 -15.40 -9.98
N GLN A 337 -1.82 -15.46 -9.92
CA GLN A 337 -1.06 -16.62 -10.38
C GLN A 337 -0.48 -17.51 -9.27
N ALA A 338 -0.90 -17.33 -8.00
CA ALA A 338 -0.32 -18.06 -6.86
C ALA A 338 -1.31 -18.97 -6.12
N THR A 339 -2.43 -19.32 -6.75
CA THR A 339 -3.41 -20.28 -6.19
C THR A 339 -3.88 -21.25 -7.26
N THR A 340 -3.02 -22.21 -7.59
CA THR A 340 -3.38 -23.55 -8.08
C THR A 340 -2.30 -24.51 -7.63
#